data_AF-A0A7R9D6Z8-F1
#
_entry.id   AF-A0A7R9D6Z8-F1
#
_cell.length_a   1.000
_cell.length_b   1.000
_cell.length_c   1.000
_cell.angle_alpha   90.00
_cell.angle_beta   90.00
_cell.angle_gamma   90.00
#
_symmetry.space_group_name_H-M   'P 1'
#
loop_
_entity.id
_entity.type
_entity.pdbx_description
1 polymer ?
#
loop_
_entity_poly.entity_id
_entity_poly.type
_entity_poly.pdbx_seq_one_letter_code
_entity_poly.pdbx_strand_id
1 'polypeptide(L)'
;MGIAIYLVVCLLGAALGKQFQFHNNLGQTIWVGSLGNAGVAAPNNGGFQLNAGAEIGGLVDEFWQTGGPIDEFWQTGGPIDEFLQTGGPIDEFPSPEGKCQELISSLGNINKFSLRLGLVIANKKTVNLQVSVSTDDGWAGRFWARTGCNFDGNGIGPCETGDCGNKLQCAGAGGVPPVSLAEFTLNGYGGVDYYDLSLVDGYNVPVQVIPLTKSVDPNNKYSCGSATCTAYLNNNCPNELRETNSAGATVACKSACLAFNTDQYCCRGNFGTPQTCTPSTWAQNYPAYFKNNCPGAYSYAYDDVSSTYTCQDSGYKIIFG
;
A
#
# COMPACT_ATOMS: atom_id res chain seq x y z
N MET A 1 -13.05 28.38 24.02
CA MET A 1 -13.95 27.20 24.06
C MET A 1 -14.47 26.78 22.68
N GLY A 2 -14.64 27.70 21.72
CA GLY A 2 -15.08 27.36 20.34
C GLY A 2 -14.04 26.68 19.45
N ILE A 3 -12.76 27.08 19.52
CA ILE A 3 -11.67 26.61 18.64
C ILE A 3 -11.39 25.10 18.79
N ALA A 4 -11.42 24.59 20.02
CA ALA A 4 -11.23 23.15 20.29
C ALA A 4 -12.39 22.30 19.72
N ILE A 5 -13.60 22.85 19.64
CA ILE A 5 -14.77 22.16 19.08
C ILE A 5 -14.69 22.10 17.55
N TYR A 6 -14.23 23.18 16.89
CA TYR A 6 -14.07 23.20 15.43
C TYR A 6 -12.95 22.28 14.93
N LEU A 7 -11.83 22.18 15.65
CA LEU A 7 -10.79 21.19 15.38
C LEU A 7 -11.34 19.76 15.53
N VAL A 8 -12.11 19.48 16.60
CA VAL A 8 -12.75 18.18 16.84
C VAL A 8 -13.77 17.82 15.75
N VAL A 9 -14.50 18.79 15.19
CA VAL A 9 -15.45 18.55 14.09
C VAL A 9 -14.74 18.23 12.77
N CYS A 10 -13.61 18.87 12.44
CA CYS A 10 -12.81 18.47 11.26
C CYS A 10 -12.07 17.12 11.47
N LEU A 11 -11.83 16.71 12.73
CA LEU A 11 -11.27 15.40 13.09
C LEU A 11 -12.27 14.24 13.08
N LEU A 12 -13.55 14.54 13.32
CA LEU A 12 -14.66 13.57 13.21
C LEU A 12 -15.11 13.35 11.75
N GLY A 13 -14.68 14.20 10.82
CA GLY A 13 -15.01 14.11 9.39
C GLY A 13 -14.18 13.10 8.58
N ALA A 14 -13.14 12.48 9.15
CA ALA A 14 -12.21 11.62 8.42
C ALA A 14 -12.27 10.15 8.86
N ALA A 15 -13.36 9.45 8.52
CA ALA A 15 -13.35 8.00 8.32
C ALA A 15 -14.65 7.51 7.67
N LEU A 16 -14.77 7.70 6.37
CA LEU A 16 -15.75 6.99 5.54
C LEU A 16 -15.04 6.00 4.59
N GLY A 17 -13.84 5.55 4.96
CA GLY A 17 -12.97 4.79 4.08
C GLY A 17 -12.01 3.86 4.81
N LYS A 18 -11.53 2.84 4.09
CA LYS A 18 -10.61 1.82 4.59
C LYS A 18 -9.23 2.38 4.84
N GLN A 19 -8.60 1.93 5.92
CA GLN A 19 -7.25 2.34 6.31
C GLN A 19 -6.22 1.33 5.81
N PHE A 20 -5.12 1.81 5.25
CA PHE A 20 -3.97 0.99 4.87
C PHE A 20 -2.76 1.43 5.69
N GLN A 21 -2.21 0.46 6.42
CA GLN A 21 -0.92 0.59 7.11
C GLN A 21 0.15 -0.10 6.26
N PHE A 22 1.34 0.48 6.20
CA PHE A 22 2.47 -0.08 5.44
C PHE A 22 3.66 -0.25 6.36
N HIS A 23 4.29 -1.42 6.34
CA HIS A 23 5.53 -1.68 7.05
C HIS A 23 6.57 -2.21 6.09
N ASN A 24 7.77 -1.63 6.13
CA ASN A 24 8.90 -2.13 5.36
C ASN A 24 9.87 -2.87 6.28
N ASN A 25 9.78 -4.19 6.27
CA ASN A 25 10.67 -5.10 6.98
C ASN A 25 11.89 -5.51 6.13
N LEU A 26 12.04 -4.97 4.91
CA LEU A 26 13.24 -5.18 4.11
C LEU A 26 14.40 -4.33 4.65
N GLY A 27 15.62 -4.85 4.49
CA GLY A 27 16.86 -4.13 4.85
C GLY A 27 17.21 -2.96 3.92
N GLN A 28 16.28 -2.47 3.11
CA GLN A 28 16.49 -1.39 2.14
C GLN A 28 15.24 -0.52 2.02
N THR A 29 15.42 0.72 1.59
CA THR A 29 14.30 1.59 1.20
C THR A 29 13.55 0.98 0.01
N ILE A 30 12.23 1.07 0.07
CA ILE A 30 11.34 0.74 -1.05
C ILE A 30 10.49 1.94 -1.40
N TRP A 31 9.88 1.88 -2.58
CA TRP A 31 8.91 2.86 -3.01
C TRP A 31 7.60 2.15 -3.33
N VAL A 32 6.61 2.35 -2.46
CA VAL A 32 5.29 1.76 -2.65
C VAL A 32 4.65 2.41 -3.86
N GLY A 33 4.11 1.58 -4.75
CA GLY A 33 3.24 1.97 -5.84
C GLY A 33 1.79 1.60 -5.53
N SER A 34 0.85 2.38 -6.06
CA SER A 34 -0.58 2.10 -5.97
C SER A 34 -1.28 2.39 -7.29
N LEU A 35 -2.29 1.59 -7.61
CA LEU A 35 -3.10 1.75 -8.80
C LEU A 35 -4.54 1.37 -8.48
N GLY A 36 -5.48 2.27 -8.73
CA GLY A 36 -6.91 1.93 -8.76
C GLY A 36 -7.28 1.29 -10.10
N ASN A 37 -8.34 0.48 -10.11
CA ASN A 37 -8.93 -0.04 -11.34
C ASN A 37 -9.39 1.10 -12.28
N ALA A 38 -9.76 0.77 -13.52
CA ALA A 38 -10.14 1.76 -14.53
C ALA A 38 -11.17 2.76 -13.98
N GLY A 39 -10.83 4.05 -14.02
CA GLY A 39 -11.67 5.14 -13.51
C GLY A 39 -11.59 5.40 -12.00
N VAL A 40 -10.80 4.61 -11.26
CA VAL A 40 -10.61 4.76 -9.80
C VAL A 40 -9.26 5.40 -9.51
N ALA A 41 -9.27 6.51 -8.77
CA ALA A 41 -8.04 7.20 -8.39
C ALA A 41 -7.26 6.41 -7.34
N ALA A 42 -5.96 6.22 -7.58
CA ALA A 42 -5.05 5.65 -6.61
C ALA A 42 -4.83 6.60 -5.41
N PRO A 43 -4.59 6.08 -4.19
CA PRO A 43 -4.15 6.92 -3.08
C PRO A 43 -2.74 7.49 -3.33
N ASN A 44 -2.42 8.64 -2.75
CA ASN A 44 -1.09 9.28 -2.83
C ASN A 44 -0.57 9.47 -4.27
N ASN A 45 -1.47 9.77 -5.21
CA ASN A 45 -1.13 9.94 -6.63
C ASN A 45 -0.38 8.72 -7.23
N GLY A 46 -0.54 7.54 -6.63
CA GLY A 46 0.05 6.30 -7.12
C GLY A 46 1.38 5.91 -6.49
N GLY A 47 1.98 6.67 -5.57
CA GLY A 47 3.21 6.18 -4.92
C GLY A 47 3.89 7.09 -3.91
N PHE A 48 4.69 6.48 -3.02
CA PHE A 48 5.44 7.15 -1.96
C PHE A 48 6.67 6.32 -1.54
N GLN A 49 7.63 6.95 -0.87
CA GLN A 49 8.82 6.28 -0.32
C GLN A 49 8.53 5.67 1.06
N LEU A 50 9.11 4.51 1.34
CA LEU A 50 9.05 3.86 2.65
C LEU A 50 10.45 3.32 3.01
N ASN A 51 11.08 3.95 4.01
CA ASN A 51 12.44 3.61 4.43
C ASN A 51 12.49 2.22 5.09
N ALA A 52 13.68 1.61 5.14
CA ALA A 52 13.89 0.35 5.86
C ALA A 52 13.46 0.48 7.33
N GLY A 53 12.70 -0.51 7.83
CA GLY A 53 12.15 -0.54 9.19
C GLY A 53 10.96 0.40 9.43
N ALA A 54 10.66 1.31 8.50
CA ALA A 54 9.62 2.31 8.70
C ALA A 54 8.22 1.69 8.66
N GLU A 55 7.33 2.26 9.46
CA GLU A 55 5.89 1.97 9.45
C GLU A 55 5.09 3.26 9.21
N ILE A 56 4.16 3.21 8.26
CA ILE A 56 3.18 4.25 7.99
C ILE A 56 1.82 3.69 8.42
N GLY A 57 1.10 4.42 9.27
CA GLY A 57 -0.25 4.07 9.73
C GLY A 57 -0.31 3.38 11.08
N GLY A 58 0.84 3.03 11.67
CA GLY A 58 0.98 2.65 13.08
C GLY A 58 0.96 3.86 14.02
N LEU A 59 1.03 3.63 15.34
CA LEU A 59 1.26 4.70 16.33
C LEU A 59 2.61 5.35 16.02
N VAL A 60 2.59 6.60 15.58
CA VAL A 60 3.79 7.33 15.17
C VAL A 60 4.52 7.82 16.42
N ASP A 61 5.43 7.01 16.95
CA ASP A 61 6.37 7.42 18.01
C ASP A 61 7.64 8.07 17.42
N GLU A 62 7.91 7.88 16.12
CA GLU A 62 9.19 8.27 15.51
C GLU A 62 9.20 9.70 14.93
N PHE A 63 8.04 10.27 14.60
CA PHE A 63 7.91 11.65 14.10
C PHE A 63 7.96 12.71 15.22
N TRP A 64 7.85 12.27 16.48
CA TRP A 64 7.89 13.09 17.71
C TRP A 64 9.20 12.95 18.49
N GLN A 65 10.29 12.50 17.87
CA GLN A 65 11.59 12.52 18.54
C GLN A 65 11.97 13.95 18.91
N THR A 66 12.34 14.16 20.17
CA THR A 66 12.81 15.45 20.69
C THR A 66 13.92 16.01 19.79
N GLY A 67 13.69 17.17 19.17
CA GLY A 67 14.58 17.83 18.20
C GLY A 67 14.25 17.59 16.72
N GLY A 68 13.11 16.96 16.40
CA GLY A 68 12.66 16.72 15.03
C GLY A 68 12.03 17.95 14.34
N PRO A 69 11.70 17.84 13.03
CA PRO A 69 11.17 18.97 12.24
C PRO A 69 9.87 19.58 12.80
N ILE A 70 9.08 18.78 13.50
CA ILE A 70 7.84 19.25 14.13
C ILE A 70 8.12 20.05 15.40
N ASP A 71 9.19 19.77 16.15
CA ASP A 71 9.57 20.57 17.31
C ASP A 71 9.98 21.98 16.89
N GLU A 72 10.54 22.17 15.69
CA GLU A 72 10.79 23.50 15.09
C GLU A 72 9.49 24.23 14.71
N PHE A 73 8.48 23.48 14.29
CA PHE A 73 7.17 24.01 13.94
C PHE A 73 6.31 24.40 15.16
N TRP A 74 6.42 23.66 16.27
CA TRP A 74 5.68 23.87 17.54
C TRP A 74 6.51 24.50 18.66
N GLN A 75 7.73 24.93 18.37
CA GLN A 75 8.56 25.69 19.29
C GLN A 75 7.83 26.96 19.73
N THR A 76 8.00 27.36 21.00
CA THR A 76 7.39 28.60 21.51
C THR A 76 7.89 29.80 20.70
N GLY A 77 6.96 30.53 20.07
CA GLY A 77 7.25 31.60 19.11
C GLY A 77 7.49 31.13 17.67
N GLY A 78 7.24 29.85 17.37
CA GLY A 78 7.35 29.26 16.04
C GLY A 78 6.14 29.57 15.13
N PRO A 79 6.14 29.03 13.89
CA PRO A 79 5.16 29.36 12.86
C PRO A 79 3.70 29.16 13.29
N ILE A 80 3.42 28.16 14.13
CA ILE A 80 2.06 27.90 14.61
C ILE A 80 1.59 28.90 15.66
N ASP A 81 2.50 29.41 16.51
CA ASP A 81 2.17 30.46 17.48
C ASP A 81 1.90 31.78 16.76
N GLU A 82 2.56 32.06 15.64
CA GLU A 82 2.26 33.20 14.75
C GLU A 82 0.90 33.05 14.05
N PHE A 83 0.59 31.84 13.58
CA PHE A 83 -0.68 31.55 12.91
C PHE A 83 -1.89 31.58 13.85
N LEU A 84 -1.69 31.22 15.12
CA LEU A 84 -2.74 31.11 16.16
C LEU A 84 -2.81 32.32 17.11
N GLN A 85 -1.95 33.33 16.92
CA GLN A 85 -1.97 34.55 17.70
C GLN A 85 -3.31 35.29 17.54
N THR A 86 -3.76 35.96 18.60
CA THR A 86 -5.01 36.73 18.59
C THR A 86 -4.88 37.91 17.62
N GLY A 87 -5.77 37.98 16.62
CA GLY A 87 -5.65 38.89 15.48
C GLY A 87 -4.73 38.39 14.36
N GLY A 88 -4.28 37.13 14.44
CA GLY A 88 -3.49 36.46 13.41
C GLY A 88 -4.36 35.91 12.26
N PRO A 89 -3.74 35.29 11.25
CA PRO A 89 -4.42 34.88 10.02
C PRO A 89 -5.69 34.06 10.25
N ILE A 90 -5.73 33.20 11.28
CA ILE A 90 -6.89 32.35 11.56
C ILE A 90 -8.17 33.12 11.92
N ASP A 91 -8.03 34.34 12.46
CA ASP A 91 -9.16 35.17 12.92
C ASP A 91 -9.85 35.93 11.77
N GLU A 92 -9.24 36.02 10.59
CA GLU A 92 -9.80 36.71 9.42
C GLU A 92 -10.78 35.84 8.61
N PHE A 93 -10.85 34.53 8.87
CA PHE A 93 -11.65 33.61 8.07
C PHE A 93 -13.09 33.46 8.61
N PRO A 94 -14.15 33.74 7.81
CA PRO A 94 -15.51 33.89 8.31
C PRO A 94 -16.37 32.60 8.34
N SER A 95 -15.91 31.45 7.80
CA SER A 95 -16.71 30.20 7.81
C SER A 95 -15.92 28.93 8.19
N PRO A 96 -16.54 27.92 8.85
CA PRO A 96 -15.86 26.70 9.29
C PRO A 96 -15.43 25.75 8.17
N GLU A 97 -16.18 25.70 7.07
CA GLU A 97 -15.99 24.71 5.99
C GLU A 97 -14.86 25.10 5.03
N GLY A 98 -14.71 26.40 4.73
CA GLY A 98 -13.63 26.90 3.87
C GLY A 98 -12.25 26.77 4.53
N LYS A 99 -12.16 27.00 5.84
CA LYS A 99 -10.91 26.90 6.62
C LYS A 99 -10.30 25.50 6.59
N CYS A 100 -11.11 24.44 6.60
CA CYS A 100 -10.59 23.07 6.58
C CYS A 100 -10.02 22.69 5.21
N GLN A 101 -10.55 23.20 4.10
CA GLN A 101 -9.95 22.99 2.78
C GLN A 101 -8.62 23.75 2.63
N GLU A 102 -8.50 24.94 3.20
CA GLU A 102 -7.32 25.79 3.06
C GLU A 102 -6.15 25.32 3.95
N LEU A 103 -6.42 24.86 5.19
CA LEU A 103 -5.42 24.21 6.07
C LEU A 103 -4.89 22.88 5.49
N ILE A 104 -5.76 22.10 4.84
CA ILE A 104 -5.33 20.91 4.10
C ILE A 104 -4.45 21.29 2.90
N SER A 105 -4.75 22.42 2.25
CA SER A 105 -3.95 22.92 1.11
C SER A 105 -2.60 23.54 1.53
N SER A 106 -2.51 24.18 2.69
CA SER A 106 -1.28 24.79 3.22
C SER A 106 -0.27 23.77 3.75
N LEU A 107 -0.72 22.53 4.03
CA LEU A 107 0.14 21.42 4.43
C LEU A 107 0.90 20.78 3.25
N GLY A 108 0.64 21.19 2.00
CA GLY A 108 1.44 20.83 0.83
C GLY A 108 1.39 19.35 0.42
N ASN A 109 0.87 19.05 -0.78
CA ASN A 109 0.96 17.73 -1.44
C ASN A 109 0.46 16.50 -0.67
N ILE A 110 -0.38 16.68 0.36
CA ILE A 110 -1.01 15.56 1.08
C ILE A 110 -2.29 15.11 0.35
N ASN A 111 -2.16 14.67 -0.90
CA ASN A 111 -3.27 14.09 -1.64
C ASN A 111 -3.55 12.66 -1.12
N LYS A 112 -4.37 12.57 -0.06
CA LYS A 112 -4.89 11.34 0.62
C LYS A 112 -4.06 10.73 1.77
N PHE A 113 -3.52 11.54 2.70
CA PHE A 113 -3.27 11.05 4.06
C PHE A 113 -4.39 11.51 4.99
N SER A 114 -4.98 10.56 5.70
CA SER A 114 -5.91 10.88 6.79
C SER A 114 -5.09 11.09 8.06
N LEU A 115 -4.89 12.34 8.46
CA LEU A 115 -4.22 12.67 9.73
C LEU A 115 -5.27 12.67 10.85
N ARG A 116 -5.28 11.67 11.74
CA ARG A 116 -6.07 11.76 12.97
C ARG A 116 -5.24 12.44 14.06
N LEU A 117 -5.57 13.69 14.39
CA LEU A 117 -4.94 14.46 15.47
C LEU A 117 -5.89 14.54 16.69
N GLY A 118 -5.65 13.79 17.76
CA GLY A 118 -6.39 13.99 19.02
C GLY A 118 -5.75 15.08 19.87
N LEU A 119 -6.40 16.24 20.05
CA LEU A 119 -5.90 17.31 20.92
C LEU A 119 -6.26 17.03 22.39
N VAL A 120 -5.26 17.00 23.30
CA VAL A 120 -5.49 17.11 24.75
C VAL A 120 -4.85 18.39 25.25
N ILE A 121 -5.68 19.33 25.68
CA ILE A 121 -5.24 20.48 26.48
C ILE A 121 -5.19 20.03 27.94
N ALA A 122 -4.05 20.34 28.60
CA ALA A 122 -3.69 20.08 30.00
C ALA A 122 -3.19 18.66 30.33
N ASN A 123 -1.92 18.60 30.79
CA ASN A 123 -1.24 17.46 31.47
C ASN A 123 -0.34 16.51 30.67
N LYS A 124 0.45 17.00 29.70
CA LYS A 124 1.65 16.30 29.15
C LYS A 124 1.43 14.81 28.81
N LYS A 125 0.27 14.45 28.26
CA LYS A 125 0.03 13.11 27.72
C LYS A 125 0.42 13.12 26.24
N THR A 126 1.32 12.21 25.88
CA THR A 126 1.84 11.99 24.53
C THR A 126 0.71 11.84 23.51
N VAL A 127 0.83 12.54 22.38
CA VAL A 127 -0.09 12.46 21.25
C VAL A 127 0.43 11.36 20.32
N ASN A 128 -0.38 10.32 20.10
CA ASN A 128 -0.09 9.32 19.08
C ASN A 128 -0.71 9.81 17.77
N LEU A 129 0.12 10.33 16.87
CA LEU A 129 -0.30 10.59 15.50
C LEU A 129 -0.38 9.24 14.77
N GLN A 130 -1.41 9.00 13.96
CA GLN A 130 -1.43 7.86 13.03
C GLN A 130 -1.54 8.44 11.62
N VAL A 131 -0.51 8.22 10.81
CA VAL A 131 -0.47 8.68 9.41
C VAL A 131 -0.80 7.47 8.54
N SER A 132 -2.07 7.25 8.20
CA SER A 132 -2.48 6.13 7.36
C SER A 132 -2.81 6.58 5.94
N VAL A 133 -2.66 5.64 4.99
CA VAL A 133 -3.16 5.83 3.62
C VAL A 133 -4.62 5.40 3.62
N SER A 134 -5.53 6.25 3.13
CA SER A 134 -6.95 5.92 3.08
C SER A 134 -7.48 5.81 1.65
N THR A 135 -8.43 4.91 1.46
CA THR A 135 -9.20 4.80 0.22
C THR A 135 -10.69 4.89 0.54
N ASP A 136 -11.52 5.07 -0.48
CA ASP A 136 -12.97 4.96 -0.33
C ASP A 136 -13.35 3.51 0.02
N ASP A 137 -14.51 3.32 0.67
CA ASP A 137 -14.98 2.00 1.09
C ASP A 137 -15.25 1.03 -0.07
N GLY A 138 -15.50 1.54 -1.27
CA GLY A 138 -15.69 0.74 -2.51
C GLY A 138 -14.45 0.69 -3.42
N TRP A 139 -13.27 1.03 -2.90
CA TRP A 139 -12.06 1.08 -3.72
C TRP A 139 -11.64 -0.31 -4.19
N ALA A 140 -11.27 -0.41 -5.47
CA ALA A 140 -10.67 -1.60 -6.04
C ALA A 140 -9.37 -1.23 -6.75
N GLY A 141 -8.32 -2.00 -6.49
CA GLY A 141 -6.99 -1.70 -6.98
C GLY A 141 -5.93 -2.56 -6.32
N ARG A 142 -4.68 -2.11 -6.45
CA ARG A 142 -3.51 -2.88 -6.02
C ARG A 142 -2.38 -2.00 -5.50
N PHE A 143 -1.56 -2.60 -4.66
CA PHE A 143 -0.31 -2.05 -4.13
C PHE A 143 0.86 -2.98 -4.46
N TRP A 144 2.05 -2.41 -4.63
CA TRP A 144 3.30 -3.15 -4.82
C TRP A 144 4.48 -2.35 -4.28
N ALA A 145 5.63 -3.01 -4.10
CA ALA A 145 6.88 -2.36 -3.74
C ALA A 145 7.82 -2.29 -4.93
N ARG A 146 8.49 -1.15 -5.08
CA ARG A 146 9.59 -0.93 -6.02
C ARG A 146 10.92 -0.95 -5.28
N THR A 147 11.94 -1.52 -5.89
CA THR A 147 13.29 -1.62 -5.32
C THR A 147 14.33 -0.97 -6.23
N GLY A 148 15.46 -0.56 -5.64
CA GLY A 148 16.58 0.00 -6.39
C GLY A 148 16.22 1.29 -7.16
N CYS A 149 15.34 2.13 -6.60
CA CYS A 149 14.95 3.38 -7.24
C CYS A 149 15.98 4.49 -7.03
N ASN A 150 16.12 5.35 -8.03
CA ASN A 150 16.95 6.54 -7.96
C ASN A 150 16.20 7.72 -8.56
N PHE A 151 15.48 8.46 -7.71
CA PHE A 151 14.72 9.65 -8.09
C PHE A 151 15.53 10.93 -7.84
N ASP A 152 15.43 11.90 -8.74
CA ASP A 152 15.91 13.25 -8.51
C ASP A 152 15.00 14.05 -7.55
N GLY A 153 15.35 15.31 -7.27
CA GLY A 153 14.56 16.18 -6.42
C GLY A 153 13.14 16.49 -6.93
N ASN A 154 12.84 16.17 -8.19
CA ASN A 154 11.52 16.30 -8.80
C ASN A 154 10.74 14.97 -8.78
N GLY A 155 11.30 13.90 -8.20
CA GLY A 155 10.69 12.58 -8.17
C GLY A 155 10.78 11.84 -9.50
N ILE A 156 11.74 12.17 -10.38
CA ILE A 156 11.93 11.55 -11.69
C ILE A 156 13.16 10.63 -11.65
N GLY A 157 13.02 9.42 -12.18
CA GLY A 157 14.10 8.43 -12.27
C GLY A 157 13.62 6.99 -12.21
N PRO A 158 14.48 6.01 -12.55
CA PRO A 158 14.07 4.61 -12.70
C PRO A 158 14.07 3.84 -11.36
N CYS A 159 13.39 2.69 -11.37
CA CYS A 159 13.52 1.62 -10.38
C CYS A 159 14.02 0.33 -11.03
N GLU A 160 14.77 -0.49 -10.28
CA GLU A 160 15.26 -1.80 -10.74
C GLU A 160 14.12 -2.80 -10.91
N THR A 161 13.14 -2.81 -9.99
CA THR A 161 11.93 -3.62 -10.10
C THR A 161 10.67 -2.80 -9.83
N GLY A 162 9.59 -3.14 -10.53
CA GLY A 162 8.27 -2.54 -10.34
C GLY A 162 8.13 -1.07 -10.74
N ASP A 163 9.05 -0.53 -11.53
CA ASP A 163 8.98 0.85 -12.03
C ASP A 163 7.61 1.16 -12.65
N CYS A 164 7.14 2.40 -12.53
CA CYS A 164 5.83 2.81 -13.02
C CYS A 164 5.91 4.04 -13.94
N GLY A 165 6.96 4.10 -14.75
CA GLY A 165 7.19 5.16 -15.73
C GLY A 165 8.21 6.20 -15.27
N ASN A 166 9.28 5.75 -14.60
CA ASN A 166 10.39 6.57 -14.11
C ASN A 166 9.97 7.76 -13.23
N LYS A 167 9.00 7.53 -12.35
CA LYS A 167 8.42 8.57 -11.50
C LYS A 167 8.03 8.04 -10.12
N LEU A 168 8.21 8.86 -9.10
CA LEU A 168 7.87 8.54 -7.71
C LEU A 168 6.35 8.29 -7.57
N GLN A 169 5.54 9.19 -8.12
CA GLN A 169 4.08 9.09 -8.13
C GLN A 169 3.62 8.44 -9.44
N CYS A 170 3.09 7.21 -9.36
CA CYS A 170 2.77 6.43 -10.55
C CYS A 170 1.66 7.04 -11.43
N ALA A 171 0.84 7.96 -10.89
CA ALA A 171 -0.18 8.72 -11.63
C ALA A 171 -1.00 7.85 -12.59
N GLY A 172 -1.53 6.73 -12.08
CA GLY A 172 -2.35 5.79 -12.86
C GLY A 172 -1.59 4.77 -13.70
N ALA A 173 -0.25 4.79 -13.69
CA ALA A 173 0.55 3.71 -14.27
C ALA A 173 0.67 2.53 -13.28
N GLY A 174 0.63 1.30 -13.81
CA GLY A 174 0.96 0.10 -13.05
C GLY A 174 2.47 -0.12 -12.97
N GLY A 175 2.90 -0.90 -11.98
CA GLY A 175 4.27 -1.39 -11.92
C GLY A 175 4.59 -2.32 -13.09
N VAL A 176 5.76 -2.16 -13.69
CA VAL A 176 6.29 -3.04 -14.72
C VAL A 176 6.65 -4.38 -14.09
N PRO A 177 6.04 -5.50 -14.51
CA PRO A 177 6.37 -6.82 -13.98
C PRO A 177 7.82 -7.25 -14.28
N PRO A 178 8.46 -8.09 -13.44
CA PRO A 178 7.83 -8.88 -12.38
C PRO A 178 7.63 -8.12 -11.07
N VAL A 179 6.43 -8.22 -10.47
CA VAL A 179 6.08 -7.58 -9.20
C VAL A 179 5.13 -8.44 -8.38
N SER A 180 5.38 -8.54 -7.08
CA SER A 180 4.41 -9.08 -6.12
C SER A 180 3.30 -8.06 -5.89
N LEU A 181 2.04 -8.45 -6.03
CA LEU A 181 0.88 -7.56 -5.92
C LEU A 181 0.02 -7.88 -4.71
N ALA A 182 -0.35 -6.87 -3.92
CA ALA A 182 -1.45 -6.95 -2.97
C ALA A 182 -2.70 -6.33 -3.60
N GLU A 183 -3.72 -7.15 -3.86
CA GLU A 183 -4.90 -6.75 -4.63
C GLU A 183 -6.13 -6.68 -3.71
N PHE A 184 -7.03 -5.72 -4.00
CA PHE A 184 -8.20 -5.45 -3.18
C PHE A 184 -9.40 -5.11 -4.05
N THR A 185 -10.57 -5.60 -3.64
CA THR A 185 -11.90 -5.12 -4.04
C THR A 185 -12.70 -4.91 -2.77
N LEU A 186 -12.69 -3.67 -2.27
CA LEU A 186 -13.34 -3.30 -1.01
C LEU A 186 -14.85 -3.13 -1.20
N ASN A 187 -15.64 -3.52 -0.19
CA ASN A 187 -17.11 -3.50 -0.22
C ASN A 187 -17.68 -4.08 -1.54
N GLY A 188 -17.14 -5.22 -1.96
CA GLY A 188 -17.49 -5.92 -3.18
C GLY A 188 -18.83 -6.66 -3.09
N TYR A 189 -18.94 -7.79 -3.79
CA TYR A 189 -20.15 -8.59 -3.77
C TYR A 189 -20.54 -9.00 -2.34
N GLY A 190 -21.80 -8.79 -1.95
CA GLY A 190 -22.28 -9.09 -0.60
C GLY A 190 -21.80 -8.12 0.49
N GLY A 191 -21.17 -7.00 0.12
CA GLY A 191 -20.70 -5.98 1.07
C GLY A 191 -19.46 -6.39 1.86
N VAL A 192 -18.73 -7.40 1.39
CA VAL A 192 -17.44 -7.84 1.97
C VAL A 192 -16.28 -7.35 1.11
N ASP A 193 -15.14 -7.14 1.75
CA ASP A 193 -13.90 -6.89 1.04
C ASP A 193 -13.35 -8.21 0.52
N TYR A 194 -12.84 -8.20 -0.69
CA TYR A 194 -12.02 -9.26 -1.27
C TYR A 194 -10.58 -8.75 -1.33
N TYR A 195 -9.64 -9.59 -0.94
CA TYR A 195 -8.23 -9.28 -1.05
C TYR A 195 -7.42 -10.53 -1.28
N ASP A 196 -6.26 -10.35 -1.87
CA ASP A 196 -5.35 -11.43 -2.16
C ASP A 196 -3.92 -10.92 -2.32
N LEU A 197 -3.02 -11.89 -2.35
CA LEU A 197 -1.66 -11.69 -2.76
C LEU A 197 -1.45 -12.42 -4.08
N SER A 198 -0.92 -11.72 -5.08
CA SER A 198 -0.85 -12.23 -6.44
C SER A 198 0.58 -12.21 -6.98
N LEU A 199 1.01 -13.38 -7.46
CA LEU A 199 2.28 -13.62 -8.14
C LEU A 199 2.05 -13.94 -9.63
N VAL A 200 0.85 -13.63 -10.15
CA VAL A 200 0.50 -13.78 -11.57
C VAL A 200 1.38 -12.89 -12.43
N ASP A 201 1.67 -11.68 -11.95
CA ASP A 201 2.64 -10.74 -12.52
C ASP A 201 4.07 -10.99 -11.99
N GLY A 202 4.35 -12.18 -11.47
CA GLY A 202 5.66 -12.56 -10.95
C GLY A 202 5.92 -12.09 -9.52
N TYR A 203 7.19 -12.04 -9.15
CA TYR A 203 7.62 -11.77 -7.78
C TYR A 203 8.86 -10.88 -7.80
N ASN A 204 8.95 -9.91 -6.89
CA ASN A 204 10.19 -9.16 -6.63
C ASN A 204 10.56 -9.15 -5.14
N VAL A 205 9.59 -8.93 -4.25
CA VAL A 205 9.78 -8.93 -2.79
C VAL A 205 8.71 -9.75 -2.05
N PRO A 206 8.99 -10.22 -0.82
CA PRO A 206 7.97 -10.80 0.05
C PRO A 206 6.91 -9.76 0.41
N VAL A 207 5.65 -10.19 0.49
CA VAL A 207 4.50 -9.32 0.80
C VAL A 207 3.52 -10.06 1.70
N GLN A 208 2.89 -9.32 2.61
CA GLN A 208 1.86 -9.83 3.51
C GLN A 208 0.70 -8.82 3.55
N VAL A 209 -0.53 -9.32 3.56
CA VAL A 209 -1.77 -8.54 3.75
C VAL A 209 -2.49 -9.09 4.98
N ILE A 210 -2.71 -8.22 5.97
CA ILE A 210 -3.25 -8.59 7.28
C ILE A 210 -4.42 -7.67 7.61
N PRO A 211 -5.64 -8.20 7.88
CA PRO A 211 -6.75 -7.38 8.38
C PRO A 211 -6.40 -6.73 9.74
N LEU A 212 -6.78 -5.47 9.96
CA LEU A 212 -6.37 -4.70 11.14
C LEU A 212 -7.12 -5.06 12.43
N THR A 213 -8.43 -5.29 12.35
CA THR A 213 -9.31 -5.40 13.53
C THR A 213 -10.00 -6.74 13.64
N LYS A 214 -10.11 -7.48 12.54
CA LYS A 214 -10.76 -8.78 12.51
C LYS A 214 -9.72 -9.89 12.67
N SER A 215 -10.05 -10.82 13.56
CA SER A 215 -9.33 -12.07 13.67
C SER A 215 -9.82 -13.06 12.62
N VAL A 216 -8.92 -13.95 12.19
CA VAL A 216 -9.23 -15.05 11.29
C VAL A 216 -10.33 -15.95 11.84
N ASP A 217 -11.23 -16.42 10.97
CA ASP A 217 -12.18 -17.46 11.32
C ASP A 217 -11.42 -18.78 11.60
N PRO A 218 -11.57 -19.39 12.78
CA PRO A 218 -10.86 -20.62 13.13
C PRO A 218 -11.17 -21.81 12.21
N ASN A 219 -12.31 -21.79 11.51
CA ASN A 219 -12.75 -22.85 10.59
C ASN A 219 -12.49 -22.50 9.12
N ASN A 220 -12.16 -21.25 8.81
CA ASN A 220 -11.88 -20.81 7.45
C ASN A 220 -10.78 -19.75 7.44
N LYS A 221 -9.54 -20.20 7.19
CA LYS A 221 -8.37 -19.32 7.13
C LYS A 221 -8.45 -18.22 6.05
N TYR A 222 -9.39 -18.30 5.11
CA TYR A 222 -9.60 -17.28 4.08
C TYR A 222 -10.59 -16.19 4.52
N SER A 223 -11.34 -16.41 5.60
CA SER A 223 -12.22 -15.42 6.21
C SER A 223 -11.44 -14.62 7.25
N CYS A 224 -11.14 -13.37 6.92
CA CYS A 224 -10.29 -12.45 7.70
C CYS A 224 -8.92 -13.01 8.07
N GLY A 225 -8.38 -13.93 7.27
CA GLY A 225 -7.02 -14.43 7.44
C GLY A 225 -5.97 -13.59 6.73
N SER A 226 -4.70 -13.91 6.95
CA SER A 226 -3.61 -13.19 6.31
C SER A 226 -3.20 -13.84 4.99
N ALA A 227 -3.17 -13.06 3.92
CA ALA A 227 -2.58 -13.48 2.64
C ALA A 227 -1.08 -13.18 2.69
N THR A 228 -0.22 -14.20 2.61
CA THR A 228 1.22 -14.03 2.88
C THR A 228 2.10 -14.81 1.89
N CYS A 229 3.21 -14.18 1.51
CA CYS A 229 4.35 -14.80 0.84
C CYS A 229 5.62 -14.24 1.48
N THR A 230 6.11 -14.92 2.51
CA THR A 230 7.31 -14.52 3.28
C THR A 230 8.59 -15.15 2.76
N ALA A 231 8.49 -16.18 1.91
CA ALA A 231 9.64 -16.82 1.29
C ALA A 231 10.34 -15.85 0.31
N TYR A 232 11.67 -15.83 0.34
CA TYR A 232 12.47 -15.06 -0.61
C TYR A 232 12.72 -15.87 -1.89
N LEU A 233 11.86 -15.68 -2.90
CA LEU A 233 11.83 -16.53 -4.09
C LEU A 233 13.01 -16.31 -5.05
N ASN A 234 13.61 -15.12 -5.07
CA ASN A 234 14.68 -14.81 -6.01
C ASN A 234 15.89 -15.76 -5.90
N ASN A 235 16.17 -16.29 -4.70
CA ASN A 235 17.28 -17.22 -4.46
C ASN A 235 17.15 -18.54 -5.24
N ASN A 236 15.92 -19.03 -5.39
CA ASN A 236 15.65 -20.35 -5.99
C ASN A 236 14.73 -20.23 -7.21
N CYS A 237 14.59 -19.04 -7.78
CA CYS A 237 13.80 -18.81 -8.97
C CYS A 237 14.31 -19.75 -10.09
N PRO A 238 13.44 -20.48 -10.81
CA PRO A 238 13.83 -21.28 -11.97
C PRO A 238 14.59 -20.45 -13.00
N ASN A 239 15.62 -21.02 -13.63
CA ASN A 239 16.56 -20.26 -14.47
C ASN A 239 15.85 -19.49 -15.60
N GLU A 240 14.83 -20.09 -16.19
CA GLU A 240 14.04 -19.54 -17.29
C GLU A 240 13.16 -18.36 -16.87
N LEU A 241 12.95 -18.19 -15.56
CA LEU A 241 12.10 -17.16 -14.97
C LEU A 241 12.89 -16.04 -14.30
N ARG A 242 14.22 -16.16 -14.16
CA ARG A 242 15.04 -15.17 -13.46
C ARG A 242 15.08 -13.85 -14.23
N GLU A 243 14.86 -12.76 -13.52
CA GLU A 243 15.32 -11.44 -13.93
C GLU A 243 16.57 -11.09 -13.15
N THR A 244 17.64 -10.74 -13.87
CA THR A 244 18.94 -10.41 -13.27
C THR A 244 19.33 -8.97 -13.55
N ASN A 245 19.99 -8.36 -12.58
CA ASN A 245 20.59 -7.05 -12.78
C ASN A 245 21.97 -7.15 -13.44
N SER A 246 22.59 -5.99 -13.67
CA SER A 246 23.91 -5.88 -14.30
C SER A 246 25.04 -6.55 -13.50
N ALA A 247 24.86 -6.74 -12.19
CA ALA A 247 25.79 -7.48 -11.34
C ALA A 247 25.56 -9.01 -11.37
N GLY A 248 24.56 -9.48 -12.13
CA GLY A 248 24.21 -10.90 -12.23
C GLY A 248 23.36 -11.43 -11.07
N ALA A 249 22.93 -10.58 -10.14
CA ALA A 249 22.04 -10.98 -9.06
C ALA A 249 20.60 -11.11 -9.57
N THR A 250 19.89 -12.18 -9.17
CA THR A 250 18.44 -12.30 -9.43
C THR A 250 17.69 -11.30 -8.56
N VAL A 251 17.01 -10.34 -9.19
CA VAL A 251 16.29 -9.25 -8.51
C VAL A 251 14.78 -9.44 -8.52
N ALA A 252 14.28 -10.26 -9.44
CA ALA A 252 12.88 -10.64 -9.53
C ALA A 252 12.74 -11.99 -10.24
N CYS A 253 11.55 -12.59 -10.12
CA CYS A 253 11.19 -13.86 -10.73
C CYS A 253 9.91 -13.69 -11.54
N LYS A 254 9.99 -13.87 -12.86
CA LYS A 254 8.85 -13.85 -13.78
C LYS A 254 7.87 -14.96 -13.45
N SER A 255 6.58 -14.71 -13.65
CA SER A 255 5.64 -15.79 -13.88
C SER A 255 5.89 -16.46 -15.24
N ALA A 256 5.34 -17.66 -15.45
CA ALA A 256 5.46 -18.33 -16.74
C ALA A 256 4.78 -17.55 -17.88
N CYS A 257 3.67 -16.85 -17.59
CA CYS A 257 3.03 -15.99 -18.58
C CYS A 257 3.98 -14.89 -19.03
N LEU A 258 4.66 -14.21 -18.10
CA LEU A 258 5.63 -13.16 -18.43
C LEU A 258 6.85 -13.68 -19.18
N ALA A 259 7.34 -14.88 -18.83
CA ALA A 259 8.53 -15.45 -19.46
C ALA A 259 8.28 -15.98 -20.87
N PHE A 260 7.13 -16.61 -21.11
CA PHE A 260 6.88 -17.35 -22.36
C PHE A 260 5.76 -16.77 -23.22
N ASN A 261 4.86 -15.96 -22.63
CA ASN A 261 3.75 -15.31 -23.31
C ASN A 261 2.90 -16.25 -24.19
N THR A 262 2.72 -17.49 -23.77
CA THR A 262 1.87 -18.46 -24.46
C THR A 262 0.45 -18.41 -23.91
N ASP A 263 -0.53 -18.77 -24.73
CA ASP A 263 -1.93 -18.81 -24.29
C ASP A 263 -2.17 -19.80 -23.15
N GLN A 264 -1.40 -20.89 -23.10
CA GLN A 264 -1.46 -21.86 -22.00
C GLN A 264 -1.00 -21.25 -20.68
N TYR A 265 0.19 -20.61 -20.64
CA TYR A 265 0.72 -20.03 -19.40
C TYR A 265 -0.02 -18.76 -18.97
N CYS A 266 -0.62 -18.03 -19.92
CA CYS A 266 -1.38 -16.82 -19.67
C CYS A 266 -2.90 -17.06 -19.53
N CYS A 267 -3.36 -18.31 -19.60
CA CYS A 267 -4.78 -18.65 -19.55
C CYS A 267 -5.65 -17.86 -20.56
N ARG A 268 -5.23 -17.82 -21.83
CA ARG A 268 -5.93 -17.12 -22.92
C ARG A 268 -6.52 -18.09 -23.93
N GLY A 269 -7.45 -17.61 -24.74
CA GLY A 269 -8.04 -18.38 -25.85
C GLY A 269 -8.66 -19.70 -25.35
N ASN A 270 -8.17 -20.83 -25.88
CA ASN A 270 -8.65 -22.16 -25.48
C ASN A 270 -8.34 -22.54 -24.03
N PHE A 271 -7.48 -21.78 -23.35
CA PHE A 271 -7.14 -21.94 -21.93
C PHE A 271 -7.82 -20.86 -21.06
N GLY A 272 -8.79 -20.12 -21.60
CA GLY A 272 -9.47 -19.00 -20.94
C GLY A 272 -10.55 -19.39 -19.92
N THR A 273 -10.48 -20.58 -19.33
CA THR A 273 -11.38 -21.00 -18.26
C THR A 273 -10.61 -21.76 -17.18
N PRO A 274 -11.10 -21.80 -15.92
CA PRO A 274 -10.48 -22.59 -14.86
C PRO A 274 -10.34 -24.08 -15.21
N GLN A 275 -11.25 -24.64 -16.01
CA GLN A 275 -11.22 -26.05 -16.40
C GLN A 275 -10.15 -26.35 -17.47
N THR A 276 -9.78 -25.35 -18.26
CA THR A 276 -8.84 -25.50 -19.38
C THR A 276 -7.44 -25.00 -19.03
N CYS A 277 -7.30 -24.02 -18.13
CA CYS A 277 -6.01 -23.58 -17.62
C CYS A 277 -5.56 -24.38 -16.39
N THR A 278 -5.07 -25.60 -16.61
CA THR A 278 -4.74 -26.52 -15.51
C THR A 278 -3.23 -26.75 -15.42
N PRO A 279 -2.48 -26.09 -14.51
CA PRO A 279 -1.01 -26.17 -14.47
C PRO A 279 -0.42 -27.57 -14.37
N SER A 280 -1.12 -28.51 -13.73
CA SER A 280 -0.68 -29.90 -13.59
C SER A 280 -0.65 -30.70 -14.90
N THR A 281 -1.26 -30.18 -15.98
CA THR A 281 -1.25 -30.82 -17.31
C THR A 281 -0.24 -30.19 -18.26
N TRP A 282 0.46 -29.13 -17.83
CA TRP A 282 1.43 -28.42 -18.67
C TRP A 282 2.75 -29.18 -18.76
N ALA A 283 3.51 -28.93 -19.83
CA ALA A 283 4.84 -29.52 -20.01
C ALA A 283 5.78 -29.20 -18.84
N GLN A 284 5.68 -27.98 -18.31
CA GLN A 284 6.37 -27.57 -17.10
C GLN A 284 5.40 -26.77 -16.20
N ASN A 285 5.19 -27.26 -14.98
CA ASN A 285 4.32 -26.60 -14.00
C ASN A 285 5.10 -25.55 -13.21
N TYR A 286 5.38 -24.41 -13.84
CA TYR A 286 6.01 -23.27 -13.17
C TYR A 286 5.16 -22.67 -12.03
N PRO A 287 3.82 -22.57 -12.09
CA PRO A 287 3.02 -22.08 -10.96
C PRO A 287 3.24 -22.86 -9.67
N ALA A 288 3.52 -24.17 -9.74
CA ALA A 288 3.84 -24.96 -8.56
C ALA A 288 5.05 -24.43 -7.77
N TYR A 289 6.03 -23.82 -8.42
CA TYR A 289 7.15 -23.18 -7.72
C TYR A 289 6.66 -22.06 -6.79
N PHE A 290 5.85 -21.14 -7.31
CA PHE A 290 5.27 -20.05 -6.52
C PHE A 290 4.33 -20.60 -5.44
N LYS A 291 3.45 -21.54 -5.80
CA LYS A 291 2.45 -22.07 -4.88
C LYS A 291 3.03 -22.84 -3.72
N ASN A 292 4.08 -23.63 -3.96
CA ASN A 292 4.74 -24.41 -2.92
C ASN A 292 5.46 -23.53 -1.89
N ASN A 293 6.00 -22.38 -2.32
CA ASN A 293 6.67 -21.45 -1.43
C ASN A 293 5.70 -20.45 -0.78
N CYS A 294 4.61 -20.10 -1.46
CA CYS A 294 3.61 -19.13 -1.03
C CYS A 294 2.18 -19.69 -1.22
N PRO A 295 1.73 -20.64 -0.37
CA PRO A 295 0.48 -21.37 -0.57
C PRO A 295 -0.79 -20.52 -0.53
N GLY A 296 -0.74 -19.35 0.11
CA GLY A 296 -1.86 -18.40 0.20
C GLY A 296 -1.86 -17.32 -0.88
N ALA A 297 -0.93 -17.37 -1.85
CA ALA A 297 -0.87 -16.41 -2.95
C ALA A 297 -1.38 -17.04 -4.25
N TYR A 298 -1.92 -16.21 -5.15
CA TYR A 298 -2.21 -16.61 -6.52
C TYR A 298 -0.89 -16.90 -7.25
N SER A 299 -0.78 -18.10 -7.79
CA SER A 299 0.38 -18.53 -8.58
C SER A 299 0.16 -18.46 -10.10
N TYR A 300 -1.11 -18.34 -10.52
CA TYR A 300 -1.56 -18.17 -11.91
C TYR A 300 -3.01 -17.63 -11.93
N ALA A 301 -3.54 -17.29 -13.10
CA ALA A 301 -4.77 -16.50 -13.24
C ALA A 301 -6.06 -17.11 -12.66
N TYR A 302 -6.15 -18.44 -12.51
CA TYR A 302 -7.35 -19.12 -11.98
C TYR A 302 -7.10 -19.87 -10.65
N ASP A 303 -6.16 -19.36 -9.83
CA ASP A 303 -5.79 -19.95 -8.53
C ASP A 303 -6.74 -19.52 -7.37
N ASP A 304 -8.05 -19.38 -7.63
CA ASP A 304 -8.98 -18.71 -6.71
C ASP A 304 -9.21 -19.47 -5.40
N VAL A 305 -9.43 -20.78 -5.48
CA VAL A 305 -9.89 -21.63 -4.35
C VAL A 305 -8.98 -21.57 -3.12
N SER A 306 -7.70 -21.25 -3.32
CA SER A 306 -6.71 -21.22 -2.24
C SER A 306 -5.98 -19.89 -2.07
N SER A 307 -6.49 -18.82 -2.69
CA SER A 307 -5.80 -17.53 -2.76
C SER A 307 -6.71 -16.32 -2.60
N THR A 308 -8.03 -16.49 -2.70
CA THR A 308 -8.99 -15.41 -2.42
C THR A 308 -9.30 -15.35 -0.93
N TYR A 309 -9.14 -14.19 -0.32
CA TYR A 309 -9.55 -13.93 1.06
C TYR A 309 -10.71 -12.94 1.08
N THR A 310 -11.56 -13.05 2.09
CA THR A 310 -12.67 -12.12 2.31
C THR A 310 -12.70 -11.65 3.75
N CYS A 311 -13.03 -10.38 3.96
CA CYS A 311 -13.20 -9.84 5.30
C CYS A 311 -14.11 -8.61 5.30
N GLN A 312 -14.66 -8.27 6.46
CA GLN A 312 -15.27 -6.96 6.68
C GLN A 312 -14.48 -6.25 7.79
N ASP A 313 -13.39 -5.60 7.41
CA ASP A 313 -12.49 -4.89 8.33
C ASP A 313 -12.60 -3.36 8.17
N SER A 314 -12.06 -2.62 9.12
CA SER A 314 -11.77 -1.19 9.04
C SER A 314 -10.56 -0.85 8.15
N GLY A 315 -9.73 -1.85 7.83
CA GLY A 315 -8.52 -1.64 7.03
C GLY A 315 -7.57 -2.84 7.04
N TYR A 316 -6.41 -2.65 6.41
CA TYR A 316 -5.40 -3.68 6.20
C TYR A 316 -3.99 -3.15 6.50
N LYS A 317 -3.14 -4.00 7.05
CA LYS A 317 -1.68 -3.80 7.11
C LYS A 317 -1.01 -4.57 5.98
N ILE A 318 -0.22 -3.86 5.19
CA ILE A 318 0.62 -4.42 4.12
C ILE A 318 2.06 -4.39 4.60
N ILE A 319 2.69 -5.56 4.68
CA ILE A 319 4.09 -5.69 5.10
C ILE A 319 4.92 -6.14 3.90
N PHE A 320 6.02 -5.43 3.64
CA PHE A 320 7.03 -5.82 2.66
C PHE A 320 8.23 -6.41 3.40
N GLY A 321 8.60 -7.65 3.07
CA GLY A 321 9.64 -8.40 3.79
C GLY A 321 9.16 -9.20 5.01
#